data_AF-A0K266-F1
#
_entry.id   AF-A0K266-F1
#
_cell.length_a   1.000
_cell.length_b   1.000
_cell.length_c   1.000
_cell.angle_alpha   90.00
_cell.angle_beta   90.00
_cell.angle_gamma   90.00
#
_symmetry.space_group_name_H-M   'P 1'
#
loop_
_entity.id
_entity.type
_entity.pdbx_description
1 polymer ?
#
loop_
_entity_poly.entity_id
_entity_poly.type
_entity_poly.pdbx_seq_one_letter_code
_entity_poly.pdbx_strand_id
1 'polypeptide(L)'
;MHQQDVEQLVEQVAVKLGRGLSLEDLDGVLLAYSSNQSHADRVRVNFLLSKRVPADVKAWQLSHGIATAVRPVVVPANEDLGMLGRVCVPLLVRGFRVGYLWVQQDIDDQSATAILTQLPGVRDELELLSGLLLESNTAESEFRRRREQEFLSACRGEANAVAAVAGWKEVQGRGPWQLVTVLDADGWAEGSDPIASTLIHRSSALQATIGVDAALFSAGTETHAVVLFRESTGRAAHAQVLVHYQLELAKRSGRPVHRIILGTSEGFAKPRQLADAYRQSKQAAQAAAVDSQLGELVDCRATGVYQLLASAGGGAGAWADAGSVYWRILEDHDRNGELLPVLELLYDNDGSVQDVATRLHLHRSSIYNRLGRIRQVLGVDPLKGMVRLELHAALKARRWAGRPRI
;
A
#
# COMPACT_ATOMS: atom_id res chain seq x y z
N MET A 1 -6.78 -23.25 -18.93
CA MET A 1 -6.26 -24.51 -18.35
C MET A 1 -6.42 -24.52 -16.85
N HIS A 2 -5.83 -23.56 -16.12
CA HIS A 2 -5.78 -23.59 -14.64
C HIS A 2 -7.10 -23.78 -13.86
N GLN A 3 -8.24 -23.23 -14.31
CA GLN A 3 -9.51 -23.38 -13.57
C GLN A 3 -10.03 -24.83 -13.54
N GLN A 4 -9.91 -25.54 -14.67
CA GLN A 4 -10.29 -26.96 -14.73
C GLN A 4 -9.37 -27.83 -13.88
N ASP A 5 -8.08 -27.49 -13.82
CA ASP A 5 -7.10 -28.20 -12.98
C ASP A 5 -7.43 -28.04 -11.48
N VAL A 6 -7.80 -26.83 -11.05
CA VAL A 6 -8.22 -26.55 -9.66
C VAL A 6 -9.51 -27.30 -9.31
N GLU A 7 -10.52 -27.26 -10.18
CA GLU A 7 -11.79 -27.97 -9.97
C GLU A 7 -11.59 -29.49 -9.89
N GLN A 8 -10.79 -30.08 -10.78
CA GLN A 8 -10.46 -31.50 -10.75
C GLN A 8 -9.73 -31.90 -9.47
N LEU A 9 -8.78 -31.08 -9.01
CA LEU A 9 -8.01 -31.36 -7.81
C LEU A 9 -8.89 -31.27 -6.55
N VAL A 10 -9.78 -30.28 -6.46
CA VAL A 10 -10.77 -30.20 -5.38
C VAL A 10 -11.68 -31.43 -5.37
N GLU A 11 -12.13 -31.90 -6.54
CA GLU A 11 -12.96 -33.11 -6.62
C GLU A 11 -12.18 -34.36 -6.17
N GLN A 12 -10.90 -34.50 -6.57
CA GLN A 12 -10.04 -35.61 -6.14
C GLN A 12 -9.85 -35.64 -4.61
N VAL A 13 -9.58 -34.48 -4.01
CA VAL A 13 -9.46 -34.36 -2.54
C VAL A 13 -10.79 -34.69 -1.88
N ALA A 14 -11.91 -34.23 -2.44
CA ALA A 14 -13.24 -34.51 -1.91
C ALA A 14 -13.57 -36.01 -1.90
N VAL A 15 -13.23 -36.72 -2.97
CA VAL A 15 -13.39 -38.18 -3.07
C VAL A 15 -12.51 -38.89 -2.04
N LYS A 16 -11.25 -38.47 -1.88
CA LYS A 16 -10.32 -39.08 -0.90
C LYS A 16 -10.77 -38.87 0.55
N LEU A 17 -11.28 -37.69 0.87
CA LEU A 17 -11.80 -37.37 2.21
C LEU A 17 -13.23 -37.91 2.43
N GLY A 18 -13.97 -38.16 1.35
CA GLY A 18 -15.40 -38.51 1.41
C GLY A 18 -16.26 -37.37 1.95
N ARG A 19 -15.86 -36.10 1.76
CA ARG A 19 -16.51 -34.92 2.36
C ARG A 19 -16.80 -33.83 1.33
N GLY A 20 -17.78 -32.96 1.64
CA GLY A 20 -18.05 -31.76 0.85
C GLY A 20 -16.98 -30.69 1.04
N LEU A 21 -16.36 -30.25 -0.05
CA LEU A 21 -15.26 -29.28 -0.07
C LEU A 21 -15.61 -27.96 -0.75
N SER A 22 -15.13 -26.86 -0.21
CA SER A 22 -15.16 -25.54 -0.87
C SER A 22 -13.77 -24.91 -0.79
N LEU A 23 -13.29 -24.42 -1.93
CA LEU A 23 -12.04 -23.70 -2.06
C LEU A 23 -12.34 -22.21 -2.20
N GLU A 24 -11.73 -21.41 -1.34
CA GLU A 24 -12.00 -19.98 -1.22
C GLU A 24 -10.71 -19.17 -1.30
N ASP A 25 -10.77 -17.98 -1.91
CA ASP A 25 -9.71 -16.99 -1.76
C ASP A 25 -9.75 -16.31 -0.37
N LEU A 26 -8.79 -15.42 -0.12
CA LEU A 26 -8.72 -14.68 1.15
C LEU A 26 -9.89 -13.70 1.37
N ASP A 27 -10.61 -13.35 0.30
CA ASP A 27 -11.71 -12.40 0.34
C ASP A 27 -13.06 -13.12 0.61
N GLY A 28 -13.06 -14.46 0.56
CA GLY A 28 -14.24 -15.31 0.75
C GLY A 28 -15.02 -15.52 -0.55
N VAL A 29 -14.34 -15.45 -1.70
CA VAL A 29 -14.89 -15.78 -3.01
C VAL A 29 -14.67 -17.25 -3.30
N LEU A 30 -15.71 -17.92 -3.80
CA LEU A 30 -15.63 -19.32 -4.20
C LEU A 30 -14.78 -19.48 -5.46
N LEU A 31 -13.72 -20.27 -5.36
CA LEU A 31 -12.84 -20.59 -6.49
C LEU A 31 -13.18 -21.94 -7.11
N ALA A 32 -13.47 -22.94 -6.28
CA ALA A 32 -13.88 -24.27 -6.70
C ALA A 32 -14.63 -24.99 -5.57
N TYR A 33 -15.38 -26.04 -5.90
CA TYR A 33 -16.13 -26.82 -4.91
C TYR A 33 -16.32 -28.24 -5.40
N SER A 34 -16.52 -29.16 -4.47
CA SER A 34 -16.84 -30.55 -4.80
C SER A 34 -18.31 -30.73 -5.14
N SER A 35 -18.58 -31.65 -6.06
CA SER A 35 -19.93 -31.97 -6.55
C SER A 35 -20.80 -32.74 -5.56
N ASN A 36 -20.22 -33.33 -4.51
CA ASN A 36 -20.98 -34.14 -3.54
C ASN A 36 -21.99 -33.29 -2.74
N GLN A 37 -23.29 -33.57 -2.94
CA GLN A 37 -24.42 -32.73 -2.47
C GLN A 37 -25.27 -33.33 -1.35
N SER A 38 -25.15 -34.62 -1.03
CA SER A 38 -26.16 -35.32 -0.23
C SER A 38 -26.37 -34.76 1.19
N HIS A 39 -25.43 -33.97 1.72
CA HIS A 39 -25.51 -33.36 3.06
C HIS A 39 -25.04 -31.89 3.10
N ALA A 40 -25.17 -31.12 2.02
CA ALA A 40 -24.80 -29.70 2.04
C ALA A 40 -25.72 -28.87 2.95
N ASP A 41 -25.14 -28.06 3.84
CA ASP A 41 -25.91 -27.18 4.71
C ASP A 41 -26.36 -25.88 4.03
N ARG A 42 -27.18 -25.09 4.72
CA ARG A 42 -27.75 -23.84 4.19
C ARG A 42 -26.65 -22.85 3.80
N VAL A 43 -25.59 -22.76 4.60
CA VAL A 43 -24.46 -21.85 4.35
C VAL A 43 -23.73 -22.25 3.08
N ARG A 44 -23.42 -23.54 2.90
CA ARG A 44 -22.77 -24.07 1.71
C ARG A 44 -23.63 -23.86 0.47
N VAL A 45 -24.92 -24.18 0.52
CA VAL A 45 -25.84 -23.96 -0.62
C VAL A 45 -25.87 -22.49 -1.03
N ASN A 46 -26.06 -21.58 -0.07
CA ASN A 46 -26.07 -20.14 -0.33
C ASN A 46 -24.72 -19.65 -0.87
N PHE A 47 -23.62 -20.17 -0.34
CA PHE A 47 -22.28 -19.82 -0.79
C PHE A 47 -22.01 -20.29 -2.23
N LEU A 48 -22.43 -21.52 -2.58
CA LEU A 48 -22.30 -22.03 -3.94
C LEU A 48 -23.13 -21.25 -4.97
N LEU A 49 -24.29 -20.73 -4.56
CA LEU A 49 -25.15 -19.89 -5.41
C LEU A 49 -24.61 -18.47 -5.56
N SER A 50 -24.25 -17.82 -4.45
CA SER A 50 -23.80 -16.42 -4.42
C SER A 50 -22.33 -16.22 -4.79
N LYS A 51 -21.53 -17.29 -4.74
CA LYS A 51 -20.08 -17.30 -4.92
C LYS A 51 -19.31 -16.46 -3.89
N ARG A 52 -19.95 -15.98 -2.82
CA ARG A 52 -19.33 -15.15 -1.79
C ARG A 52 -19.88 -15.49 -0.40
N VAL A 53 -18.99 -15.61 0.59
CA VAL A 53 -19.39 -15.95 1.97
C VAL A 53 -20.21 -14.79 2.57
N PRO A 54 -21.40 -15.05 3.16
CA PRO A 54 -22.17 -14.06 3.90
C PRO A 54 -21.38 -13.44 5.07
N ALA A 55 -21.62 -12.16 5.37
CA ALA A 55 -20.81 -11.40 6.33
C ALA A 55 -20.91 -11.94 7.77
N ASP A 56 -22.09 -12.41 8.18
CA ASP A 56 -22.35 -13.06 9.46
C ASP A 56 -21.63 -14.40 9.60
N VAL A 57 -21.66 -15.23 8.56
CA VAL A 57 -20.89 -16.48 8.48
C VAL A 57 -19.39 -16.19 8.54
N LYS A 58 -18.91 -15.20 7.78
CA LYS A 58 -17.50 -14.79 7.78
C LYS A 58 -17.05 -14.32 9.16
N ALA A 59 -17.88 -13.54 9.87
CA ALA A 59 -17.59 -13.09 11.22
C ALA A 59 -17.47 -14.26 12.21
N TRP A 60 -18.40 -15.22 12.15
CA TRP A 60 -18.35 -16.45 12.97
C TRP A 60 -17.11 -17.29 12.67
N GLN A 61 -16.79 -17.51 11.40
CA GLN A 61 -15.60 -18.25 11.00
C GLN A 61 -14.31 -17.58 11.50
N LEU A 62 -14.20 -16.26 11.36
CA LEU A 62 -13.06 -15.47 11.82
C LEU A 62 -12.87 -15.48 13.34
N SER A 63 -13.96 -15.53 14.11
CA SER A 63 -13.88 -15.56 15.59
C SER A 63 -13.16 -16.79 16.13
N HIS A 64 -12.98 -17.84 15.32
CA HIS A 64 -12.27 -19.07 15.66
C HIS A 64 -10.78 -19.03 15.34
N GLY A 65 -10.24 -17.87 14.96
CA GLY A 65 -8.79 -17.68 14.79
C GLY A 65 -8.25 -18.21 13.46
N ILE A 66 -9.11 -18.52 12.48
CA ILE A 66 -8.69 -18.98 11.14
C ILE A 66 -7.77 -17.97 10.44
N ALA A 67 -7.89 -16.68 10.78
CA ALA A 67 -7.08 -15.60 10.20
C ALA A 67 -5.59 -15.70 10.54
N THR A 68 -5.20 -16.27 11.67
CA THR A 68 -3.78 -16.39 12.08
C THR A 68 -3.30 -17.84 12.10
N ALA A 69 -4.19 -18.81 11.86
CA ALA A 69 -3.87 -20.22 11.92
C ALA A 69 -2.96 -20.67 10.76
N VAL A 70 -1.91 -21.43 11.11
CA VAL A 70 -1.02 -22.12 10.15
C VAL A 70 -1.28 -23.62 10.09
N ARG A 71 -2.30 -24.09 10.82
CA ARG A 71 -2.75 -25.48 10.91
C ARG A 71 -4.27 -25.54 10.74
N PRO A 72 -4.84 -26.70 10.38
CA PRO A 72 -6.29 -26.86 10.30
C PRO A 72 -7.00 -26.43 11.59
N VAL A 73 -8.10 -25.68 11.44
CA VAL A 73 -8.91 -25.18 12.55
C VAL A 73 -10.29 -25.78 12.47
N VAL A 74 -10.77 -26.34 13.58
CA VAL A 74 -12.16 -26.80 13.69
C VAL A 74 -13.05 -25.61 13.97
N VAL A 75 -14.02 -25.37 13.09
CA VAL A 75 -15.08 -24.39 13.28
C VAL A 75 -16.36 -25.14 13.62
N PRO A 76 -16.92 -24.96 14.83
CA PRO A 76 -18.11 -25.67 15.28
C PRO A 76 -19.35 -25.27 14.46
N ALA A 77 -20.36 -26.15 14.51
CA ALA A 77 -21.67 -25.88 13.97
C ALA A 77 -22.28 -24.62 14.61
N ASN A 78 -23.13 -23.93 13.86
CA ASN A 78 -23.90 -22.79 14.31
C ASN A 78 -25.34 -22.92 13.80
N GLU A 79 -26.25 -23.22 14.71
CA GLU A 79 -27.66 -23.47 14.39
C GLU A 79 -28.38 -22.21 13.89
N ASP A 80 -28.09 -21.02 14.46
CA ASP A 80 -28.69 -19.75 14.05
C ASP A 80 -28.38 -19.43 12.57
N LEU A 81 -27.15 -19.75 12.15
CA LEU A 81 -26.70 -19.58 10.77
C LEU A 81 -27.15 -20.74 9.86
N GLY A 82 -27.63 -21.85 10.40
CA GLY A 82 -27.91 -23.08 9.66
C GLY A 82 -26.63 -23.71 9.09
N MET A 83 -25.55 -23.65 9.88
CA MET A 83 -24.20 -24.04 9.50
C MET A 83 -23.78 -25.31 10.26
N LEU A 84 -23.44 -26.38 9.53
CA LEU A 84 -22.76 -27.54 10.10
C LEU A 84 -21.30 -27.21 10.42
N GLY A 85 -20.74 -27.99 11.34
CA GLY A 85 -19.34 -27.91 11.71
C GLY A 85 -18.44 -28.23 10.51
N ARG A 86 -17.22 -27.69 10.51
CA ARG A 86 -16.30 -27.78 9.38
C ARG A 86 -14.86 -27.54 9.81
N VAL A 87 -13.92 -28.08 9.04
CA VAL A 87 -12.50 -27.82 9.22
C VAL A 87 -12.04 -26.81 8.18
N CYS A 88 -11.49 -25.69 8.66
CA CYS A 88 -10.80 -24.71 7.85
C CYS A 88 -9.33 -25.14 7.70
N VAL A 89 -8.92 -25.50 6.50
CA VAL A 89 -7.52 -25.82 6.17
C VAL A 89 -6.89 -24.59 5.52
N PRO A 90 -5.95 -23.89 6.21
CA PRO A 90 -5.26 -22.76 5.60
C PRO A 90 -4.33 -23.26 4.49
N LEU A 91 -4.47 -22.73 3.29
CA LEU A 91 -3.58 -23.03 2.16
C LEU A 91 -2.41 -22.07 2.19
N LEU A 92 -1.21 -22.60 2.45
CA LEU A 92 0.00 -21.80 2.67
C LEU A 92 1.03 -22.08 1.58
N VAL A 93 1.61 -21.03 1.01
CA VAL A 93 2.82 -21.12 0.18
C VAL A 93 3.92 -20.33 0.85
N ARG A 94 5.05 -20.98 1.16
CA ARG A 94 6.23 -20.34 1.79
C ARG A 94 5.89 -19.56 3.08
N GLY A 95 4.92 -20.06 3.85
CA GLY A 95 4.45 -19.43 5.10
C GLY A 95 3.32 -18.42 4.94
N PHE A 96 2.90 -18.09 3.71
CA PHE A 96 1.85 -17.11 3.43
C PHE A 96 0.55 -17.77 3.03
N ARG A 97 -0.57 -17.27 3.55
CA ARG A 97 -1.89 -17.82 3.19
C ARG A 97 -2.34 -17.30 1.84
N VAL A 98 -2.70 -18.22 0.95
CA VAL A 98 -3.22 -17.92 -0.41
C VAL A 98 -4.72 -18.21 -0.55
N GLY A 99 -5.30 -18.93 0.41
CA GLY A 99 -6.73 -19.24 0.45
C GLY A 99 -7.08 -20.18 1.59
N TYR A 100 -8.31 -20.68 1.55
CA TYR A 100 -8.82 -21.65 2.51
C TYR A 100 -9.47 -22.81 1.76
N LEU A 101 -9.18 -24.03 2.20
CA LEU A 101 -10.00 -25.19 1.86
C LEU A 101 -10.90 -25.50 3.05
N TRP A 102 -12.20 -25.49 2.84
CA TRP A 102 -13.20 -25.85 3.83
C TRP A 102 -13.66 -27.28 3.62
N VAL A 103 -13.56 -28.10 4.67
CA VAL A 103 -14.06 -29.47 4.70
C VAL A 103 -15.27 -29.53 5.61
N GLN A 104 -16.46 -29.77 5.05
CA GLN A 104 -17.70 -29.84 5.83
C GLN A 104 -17.77 -31.16 6.61
N GLN A 105 -18.26 -31.11 7.85
CA GLN A 105 -18.73 -32.30 8.56
C GLN A 105 -20.08 -32.76 8.00
N ASP A 106 -20.37 -34.04 8.17
CA ASP A 106 -21.73 -34.56 7.93
C ASP A 106 -22.62 -34.33 9.16
N ILE A 107 -23.93 -34.41 8.95
CA ILE A 107 -24.93 -34.14 10.00
C ILE A 107 -24.81 -35.07 11.21
N ASP A 108 -24.33 -36.30 10.98
CA ASP A 108 -24.17 -37.33 12.01
C ASP A 108 -22.79 -37.30 12.69
N ASP A 109 -21.87 -36.42 12.24
CA ASP A 109 -20.54 -36.32 12.83
C ASP A 109 -20.61 -35.62 14.20
N GLN A 110 -20.21 -36.35 15.26
CA GLN A 110 -20.06 -35.77 16.60
C GLN A 110 -18.78 -34.91 16.75
N SER A 111 -17.78 -35.12 15.90
CA SER A 111 -16.52 -34.37 15.93
C SER A 111 -15.84 -34.30 14.57
N ALA A 112 -14.89 -33.37 14.42
CA ALA A 112 -14.06 -33.23 13.23
C ALA A 112 -12.87 -34.22 13.18
N THR A 113 -12.78 -35.17 14.13
CA THR A 113 -11.62 -36.06 14.27
C THR A 113 -11.37 -36.88 13.00
N ALA A 114 -12.41 -37.42 12.38
CA ALA A 114 -12.28 -38.19 11.14
C ALA A 114 -11.64 -37.38 10.01
N ILE A 115 -12.08 -36.11 9.84
CA ILE A 115 -11.50 -35.19 8.86
C ILE A 115 -10.01 -34.95 9.17
N LEU A 116 -9.70 -34.59 10.42
CA LEU A 116 -8.32 -34.26 10.83
C LEU A 116 -7.36 -35.44 10.65
N THR A 117 -7.81 -36.68 10.88
CA THR A 117 -7.00 -37.88 10.70
C THR A 117 -6.73 -38.19 9.22
N GLN A 118 -7.62 -37.80 8.31
CA GLN A 118 -7.46 -38.03 6.87
C GLN A 118 -6.66 -36.93 6.15
N LEU A 119 -6.64 -35.70 6.66
CA LEU A 119 -5.94 -34.56 6.04
C LEU A 119 -4.47 -34.84 5.66
N PRO A 120 -3.66 -35.57 6.46
CA PRO A 120 -2.30 -35.93 6.06
C PRO A 120 -2.21 -36.74 4.75
N GLY A 121 -3.26 -37.49 4.40
CA GLY A 121 -3.31 -38.32 3.19
C GLY A 121 -3.61 -37.56 1.90
N VAL A 122 -3.92 -36.27 1.99
CA VAL A 122 -4.17 -35.37 0.84
C VAL A 122 -3.19 -34.18 0.81
N ARG A 123 -2.07 -34.29 1.53
CA ARG A 123 -1.13 -33.18 1.71
C ARG A 123 -0.55 -32.68 0.39
N ASP A 124 -0.18 -33.58 -0.52
CA ASP A 124 0.44 -33.22 -1.80
C ASP A 124 -0.54 -32.43 -2.69
N GLU A 125 -1.83 -32.80 -2.67
CA GLU A 125 -2.87 -32.06 -3.36
C GLU A 125 -3.12 -30.69 -2.74
N LEU A 126 -3.05 -30.56 -1.41
CA LEU A 126 -3.16 -29.26 -0.73
C LEU A 126 -1.98 -28.34 -1.09
N GLU A 127 -0.77 -28.89 -1.19
CA GLU A 127 0.42 -28.15 -1.63
C GLU A 127 0.27 -27.71 -3.10
N LEU A 128 -0.22 -28.59 -3.98
CA LEU A 128 -0.50 -28.27 -5.38
C LEU A 128 -1.62 -27.23 -5.53
N LEU A 129 -2.72 -27.35 -4.78
CA LEU A 129 -3.79 -26.34 -4.73
C LEU A 129 -3.23 -24.99 -4.29
N SER A 130 -2.37 -24.98 -3.26
CA SER A 130 -1.75 -23.74 -2.77
C SER A 130 -0.89 -23.08 -3.86
N GLY A 131 -0.10 -23.87 -4.60
CA GLY A 131 0.69 -23.38 -5.74
C GLY A 131 -0.20 -22.85 -6.88
N LEU A 132 -1.23 -23.61 -7.27
CA LEU A 132 -2.18 -23.19 -8.29
C LEU A 132 -2.91 -21.92 -7.89
N LEU A 133 -3.30 -21.75 -6.63
CA LEU A 133 -3.94 -20.53 -6.15
C LEU A 133 -3.02 -19.31 -6.22
N LEU A 134 -1.74 -19.50 -5.90
CA LEU A 134 -0.72 -18.46 -6.08
C LEU A 134 -0.62 -18.02 -7.55
N GLU A 135 -0.77 -18.95 -8.48
CA GLU A 135 -0.67 -18.74 -9.93
C GLU A 135 -2.00 -18.31 -10.58
N SER A 136 -3.15 -18.67 -9.98
CA SER A 136 -4.45 -18.72 -10.66
C SER A 136 -4.97 -17.37 -11.16
N ASN A 137 -5.42 -17.41 -12.42
CA ASN A 137 -5.98 -16.35 -13.24
C ASN A 137 -7.52 -16.48 -13.30
N THR A 138 -8.26 -15.81 -12.42
CA THR A 138 -9.66 -15.47 -12.73
C THR A 138 -9.66 -14.28 -13.71
N ALA A 139 -10.62 -14.18 -14.64
CA ALA A 139 -10.67 -13.08 -15.60
C ALA A 139 -10.72 -11.69 -14.92
N GLU A 140 -11.38 -11.62 -13.75
CA GLU A 140 -11.42 -10.43 -12.90
C GLU A 140 -10.06 -10.15 -12.24
N SER A 141 -9.36 -11.18 -11.76
CA SER A 141 -7.99 -11.06 -11.23
C SER A 141 -6.94 -10.78 -12.32
N GLU A 142 -7.13 -11.23 -13.55
CA GLU A 142 -6.29 -10.90 -14.70
C GLU A 142 -6.48 -9.44 -15.12
N PHE A 143 -7.73 -9.00 -15.26
CA PHE A 143 -8.06 -7.60 -15.57
C PHE A 143 -7.49 -6.67 -14.51
N ARG A 144 -7.65 -7.02 -13.22
CA ARG A 144 -7.09 -6.25 -12.12
C ARG A 144 -5.56 -6.25 -12.12
N ARG A 145 -4.91 -7.41 -12.29
CA ARG A 145 -3.44 -7.49 -12.41
C ARG A 145 -2.90 -6.62 -13.55
N ARG A 146 -3.58 -6.62 -14.70
CA ARG A 146 -3.22 -5.78 -15.84
C ARG A 146 -3.32 -4.30 -15.49
N ARG A 147 -4.42 -3.87 -14.87
CA ARG A 147 -4.58 -2.49 -14.40
C ARG A 147 -3.53 -2.11 -13.35
N GLU A 148 -3.18 -3.01 -12.43
CA GLU A 148 -2.12 -2.76 -11.45
C GLU A 148 -0.76 -2.60 -12.10
N GLN A 149 -0.40 -3.46 -13.05
CA GLN A 149 0.85 -3.35 -13.79
C GLN A 149 0.91 -2.03 -14.57
N GLU A 150 -0.18 -1.68 -15.24
CA GLU A 150 -0.33 -0.40 -15.96
C GLU A 150 -0.20 0.80 -15.01
N PHE A 151 -0.86 0.77 -13.85
CA PHE A 151 -0.74 1.82 -12.84
C PHE A 151 0.70 1.96 -12.32
N LEU A 152 1.36 0.85 -11.98
CA LEU A 152 2.74 0.87 -11.49
C LEU A 152 3.73 1.31 -12.59
N SER A 153 3.48 0.98 -13.85
CA SER A 153 4.26 1.49 -14.99
C SER A 153 4.03 2.98 -15.22
N ALA A 154 2.82 3.48 -15.03
CA ALA A 154 2.54 4.92 -15.02
C ALA A 154 3.27 5.62 -13.86
N CYS A 155 3.31 5.01 -12.66
CA CYS A 155 4.09 5.48 -11.52
C CYS A 155 5.59 5.56 -11.82
N ARG A 156 6.10 4.71 -12.70
CA ARG A 156 7.49 4.75 -13.19
C ARG A 156 7.72 5.76 -14.33
N GLY A 157 6.67 6.41 -14.83
CA GLY A 157 6.75 7.42 -15.88
C GLY A 157 6.64 6.88 -17.31
N GLU A 158 6.19 5.64 -17.51
CA GLU A 158 6.01 5.08 -18.85
C GLU A 158 4.84 5.77 -19.58
N ALA A 159 5.12 6.45 -20.70
CA ALA A 159 4.15 7.31 -21.38
C ALA A 159 2.87 6.59 -21.82
N ASN A 160 2.97 5.36 -22.34
CA ASN A 160 1.82 4.57 -22.76
C ASN A 160 0.93 4.20 -21.56
N ALA A 161 1.55 3.84 -20.43
CA ALA A 161 0.84 3.49 -19.21
C ALA A 161 0.16 4.72 -18.59
N VAL A 162 0.82 5.89 -18.60
CA VAL A 162 0.22 7.16 -18.18
C VAL A 162 -1.01 7.49 -19.03
N ALA A 163 -0.93 7.32 -20.35
CA ALA A 163 -2.05 7.55 -21.26
C ALA A 163 -3.22 6.58 -20.99
N ALA A 164 -2.92 5.32 -20.70
CA ALA A 164 -3.94 4.34 -20.38
C ALA A 164 -4.63 4.61 -19.02
N VAL A 165 -3.87 4.91 -17.97
CA VAL A 165 -4.42 5.34 -16.67
C VAL A 165 -5.27 6.61 -16.80
N ALA A 166 -4.90 7.54 -17.67
CA ALA A 166 -5.70 8.74 -17.95
C ALA A 166 -7.09 8.43 -18.53
N GLY A 167 -7.23 7.30 -19.24
CA GLY A 167 -8.48 6.83 -19.83
C GLY A 167 -9.38 6.04 -18.86
N TRP A 168 -8.92 5.77 -17.64
CA TRP A 168 -9.72 5.05 -16.64
C TRP A 168 -10.91 5.89 -16.17
N LYS A 169 -12.08 5.27 -16.01
CA LYS A 169 -13.33 5.95 -15.61
C LYS A 169 -13.20 6.69 -14.27
N GLU A 170 -12.37 6.17 -13.37
CA GLU A 170 -12.11 6.72 -12.04
C GLU A 170 -11.17 7.94 -12.10
N VAL A 171 -10.36 8.06 -13.16
CA VAL A 171 -9.37 9.12 -13.37
C VAL A 171 -9.91 10.19 -14.33
N GLN A 172 -10.48 9.81 -15.47
CA GLN A 172 -10.88 10.73 -16.52
C GLN A 172 -11.79 11.87 -16.02
N GLY A 173 -11.25 13.10 -16.01
CA GLY A 173 -11.98 14.31 -15.60
C GLY A 173 -12.33 14.39 -14.11
N ARG A 174 -11.70 13.56 -13.25
CA ARG A 174 -12.05 13.42 -11.82
C ARG A 174 -10.96 13.87 -10.85
N GLY A 175 -9.98 14.63 -11.35
CA GLY A 175 -8.95 15.24 -10.50
C GLY A 175 -9.50 16.41 -9.67
N PRO A 176 -8.69 16.94 -8.74
CA PRO A 176 -7.30 16.54 -8.48
C PRO A 176 -7.17 15.24 -7.67
N TRP A 177 -6.00 14.61 -7.79
CA TRP A 177 -5.64 13.34 -7.15
C TRP A 177 -4.43 13.49 -6.24
N GLN A 178 -4.21 12.48 -5.40
CA GLN A 178 -3.05 12.35 -4.54
C GLN A 178 -2.55 10.91 -4.56
N LEU A 179 -1.24 10.70 -4.54
CA LEU A 179 -0.61 9.38 -4.42
C LEU A 179 -0.22 9.14 -2.98
N VAL A 180 -0.50 7.94 -2.50
CA VAL A 180 -0.20 7.49 -1.14
C VAL A 180 0.63 6.22 -1.22
N THR A 181 1.79 6.23 -0.57
CA THR A 181 2.63 5.04 -0.38
C THR A 181 2.41 4.50 1.03
N VAL A 182 2.00 3.24 1.13
CA VAL A 182 1.78 2.54 2.40
C VAL A 182 2.93 1.56 2.64
N LEU A 183 3.72 1.81 3.68
CA LEU A 183 4.94 1.07 4.02
C LEU A 183 4.81 0.43 5.40
N ASP A 184 5.22 -0.82 5.51
CA ASP A 184 5.46 -1.45 6.81
C ASP A 184 6.89 -1.12 7.27
N ALA A 185 7.00 -0.33 8.34
CA ALA A 185 8.29 0.11 8.86
C ALA A 185 9.13 -1.05 9.43
N ASP A 186 8.46 -2.10 9.92
CA ASP A 186 9.08 -3.27 10.55
C ASP A 186 9.25 -4.43 9.56
N GLY A 187 8.72 -4.28 8.34
CA GLY A 187 8.58 -5.36 7.36
C GLY A 187 9.80 -5.63 6.48
N TRP A 188 10.91 -4.93 6.69
CA TRP A 188 12.15 -5.14 5.94
C TRP A 188 12.85 -6.42 6.42
N ALA A 189 12.39 -7.57 5.94
CA ALA A 189 13.06 -8.84 6.13
C ALA A 189 13.91 -9.18 4.90
N GLU A 190 15.23 -9.19 5.04
CA GLU A 190 16.12 -9.74 4.01
C GLU A 190 15.71 -11.18 3.68
N GLY A 191 15.56 -11.50 2.39
CA GLY A 191 15.21 -12.84 1.92
C GLY A 191 13.71 -13.14 1.77
N SER A 192 12.81 -12.14 1.86
CA SER A 192 11.40 -12.35 1.54
C SER A 192 11.19 -12.68 0.06
N ASP A 193 10.27 -13.60 -0.26
CA ASP A 193 9.89 -13.94 -1.64
C ASP A 193 9.18 -12.74 -2.33
N PRO A 194 9.76 -12.18 -3.41
CA PRO A 194 9.19 -11.02 -4.11
C PRO A 194 7.73 -11.20 -4.56
N ILE A 195 7.38 -12.40 -5.03
CA ILE A 195 6.04 -12.68 -5.52
C ILE A 195 5.03 -12.67 -4.37
N ALA A 196 5.40 -13.32 -3.26
CA ALA A 196 4.58 -13.37 -2.05
C ALA A 196 4.38 -11.98 -1.45
N SER A 197 5.44 -11.20 -1.32
CA SER A 197 5.36 -9.83 -0.78
C SER A 197 4.45 -8.95 -1.65
N THR A 198 4.57 -9.06 -2.98
CA THR A 198 3.66 -8.37 -3.91
C THR A 198 2.20 -8.73 -3.68
N LEU A 199 1.89 -10.02 -3.53
CA LEU A 199 0.52 -10.49 -3.29
C LEU A 199 -0.05 -10.00 -1.96
N ILE A 200 0.76 -10.01 -0.91
CA ILE A 200 0.37 -9.54 0.43
C ILE A 200 0.09 -8.04 0.41
N HIS A 201 0.99 -7.23 -0.14
CA HIS A 201 0.78 -5.79 -0.22
C HIS A 201 -0.41 -5.44 -1.14
N ARG A 202 -0.60 -6.19 -2.23
CA ARG A 202 -1.76 -6.04 -3.14
C ARG A 202 -3.07 -6.28 -2.44
N SER A 203 -3.20 -7.43 -1.78
CA SER A 203 -4.44 -7.86 -1.16
C SER A 203 -4.74 -7.06 0.11
N SER A 204 -3.71 -6.69 0.88
CA SER A 204 -3.87 -5.79 2.02
C SER A 204 -4.34 -4.40 1.58
N ALA A 205 -3.78 -3.84 0.51
CA ALA A 205 -4.21 -2.55 -0.03
C ALA A 205 -5.62 -2.58 -0.60
N LEU A 206 -5.98 -3.68 -1.29
CA LEU A 206 -7.34 -3.87 -1.79
C LEU A 206 -8.33 -3.82 -0.62
N GLN A 207 -8.16 -4.67 0.37
CA GLN A 207 -9.11 -4.75 1.49
C GLN A 207 -9.11 -3.47 2.31
N ALA A 208 -7.95 -2.82 2.49
CA ALA A 208 -7.85 -1.59 3.24
C ALA A 208 -8.64 -0.42 2.63
N THR A 209 -8.84 -0.43 1.32
CA THR A 209 -9.52 0.66 0.58
C THR A 209 -11.01 0.41 0.35
N ILE A 210 -11.53 -0.78 0.69
CA ILE A 210 -12.97 -1.07 0.58
C ILE A 210 -13.78 -0.13 1.49
N GLY A 211 -14.80 0.51 0.93
CA GLY A 211 -15.66 1.45 1.63
C GLY A 211 -15.02 2.82 1.89
N VAL A 212 -13.84 3.08 1.33
CA VAL A 212 -13.17 4.39 1.40
C VAL A 212 -13.34 5.10 0.05
N ASP A 213 -14.40 5.91 -0.08
CA ASP A 213 -14.77 6.57 -1.36
C ASP A 213 -13.65 7.42 -1.98
N ALA A 214 -12.74 7.94 -1.14
CA ALA A 214 -11.60 8.73 -1.59
C ALA A 214 -10.49 7.87 -2.22
N ALA A 215 -10.40 6.57 -1.92
CA ALA A 215 -9.42 5.66 -2.50
C ALA A 215 -9.95 5.10 -3.83
N LEU A 216 -9.32 5.51 -4.93
CA LEU A 216 -9.78 5.22 -6.30
C LEU A 216 -9.19 3.91 -6.84
N PHE A 217 -7.94 3.62 -6.49
CA PHE A 217 -7.25 2.42 -6.95
C PHE A 217 -6.07 2.08 -6.04
N SER A 218 -5.72 0.80 -5.91
CA SER A 218 -4.57 0.34 -5.14
C SER A 218 -3.80 -0.74 -5.87
N ALA A 219 -2.47 -0.71 -5.77
CA ALA A 219 -1.57 -1.74 -6.28
C ALA A 219 -0.53 -2.12 -5.21
N GLY A 220 -0.12 -3.40 -5.22
CA GLY A 220 0.95 -3.91 -4.38
C GLY A 220 2.29 -3.99 -5.14
N THR A 221 3.38 -3.69 -4.44
CA THR A 221 4.75 -4.00 -4.87
C THR A 221 5.37 -4.97 -3.87
N GLU A 222 6.60 -5.40 -4.13
CA GLU A 222 7.36 -6.28 -3.24
C GLU A 222 7.65 -5.67 -1.86
N THR A 223 7.60 -4.35 -1.71
CA THR A 223 8.06 -3.65 -0.49
C THR A 223 7.02 -2.76 0.16
N HIS A 224 5.99 -2.37 -0.60
CA HIS A 224 4.99 -1.40 -0.18
C HIS A 224 3.76 -1.48 -1.08
N ALA A 225 2.66 -0.85 -0.66
CA ALA A 225 1.52 -0.60 -1.53
C ALA A 225 1.44 0.85 -1.98
N VAL A 226 0.79 1.08 -3.12
CA VAL A 226 0.54 2.39 -3.70
C VAL A 226 -0.96 2.56 -3.90
N VAL A 227 -1.51 3.66 -3.41
CA VAL A 227 -2.94 3.96 -3.49
C VAL A 227 -3.12 5.32 -4.16
N LEU A 228 -3.98 5.35 -5.19
CA LEU A 228 -4.46 6.57 -5.82
C LEU A 228 -5.68 7.08 -5.05
N PHE A 229 -5.58 8.27 -4.52
CA PHE A 229 -6.66 8.97 -3.83
C PHE A 229 -7.21 10.13 -4.67
N ARG A 230 -8.48 10.47 -4.46
CA ARG A 230 -8.97 11.82 -4.75
C ARG A 230 -8.34 12.77 -3.72
N GLU A 231 -7.81 13.90 -4.18
CA GLU A 231 -7.28 14.90 -3.26
C GLU A 231 -8.40 15.40 -2.34
N SER A 232 -8.11 15.46 -1.05
CA SER A 232 -9.04 15.98 -0.05
C SER A 232 -8.27 16.78 1.00
N THR A 233 -8.94 17.75 1.63
CA THR A 233 -8.36 18.55 2.70
C THR A 233 -8.31 17.81 4.04
N GLY A 234 -8.95 16.65 4.14
CA GLY A 234 -9.06 15.84 5.36
C GLY A 234 -8.12 14.63 5.38
N ARG A 235 -7.77 14.18 6.59
CA ARG A 235 -6.92 13.01 6.82
C ARG A 235 -7.68 11.74 7.27
N ALA A 236 -9.00 11.81 7.40
CA ALA A 236 -9.82 10.70 7.91
C ALA A 236 -9.73 9.44 7.03
N ALA A 237 -9.86 9.59 5.71
CA ALA A 237 -9.74 8.48 4.77
C ALA A 237 -8.34 7.84 4.80
N HIS A 238 -7.30 8.65 4.92
CA HIS A 238 -5.92 8.17 5.06
C HIS A 238 -5.73 7.37 6.36
N ALA A 239 -6.20 7.90 7.48
CA ALA A 239 -6.15 7.20 8.77
C ALA A 239 -6.94 5.89 8.76
N GLN A 240 -8.10 5.85 8.10
CA GLN A 240 -8.88 4.63 7.94
C GLN A 240 -8.11 3.57 7.13
N VAL A 241 -7.53 3.96 5.99
CA VAL A 241 -6.70 3.05 5.17
C VAL A 241 -5.47 2.58 5.95
N LEU A 242 -4.82 3.46 6.73
CA LEU A 242 -3.67 3.09 7.58
C LEU A 242 -4.05 1.95 8.55
N VAL A 243 -5.13 2.13 9.32
CA VAL A 243 -5.58 1.15 10.31
C VAL A 243 -6.01 -0.16 9.64
N HIS A 244 -6.81 -0.07 8.58
CA HIS A 244 -7.25 -1.28 7.87
C HIS A 244 -6.06 -2.01 7.25
N TYR A 245 -5.12 -1.30 6.65
CA TYR A 245 -3.94 -1.91 6.05
C TYR A 245 -3.10 -2.65 7.07
N GLN A 246 -2.89 -2.06 8.27
CA GLN A 246 -2.18 -2.72 9.36
C GLN A 246 -2.85 -4.06 9.74
N LEU A 247 -4.17 -4.05 9.92
CA LEU A 247 -4.95 -5.24 10.24
C LEU A 247 -4.87 -6.30 9.13
N GLU A 248 -5.05 -5.87 7.89
CA GLU A 248 -5.07 -6.76 6.72
C GLU A 248 -3.67 -7.33 6.41
N LEU A 249 -2.61 -6.56 6.66
CA LEU A 249 -1.22 -7.02 6.54
C LEU A 249 -0.88 -8.03 7.63
N ALA A 250 -1.25 -7.78 8.88
CA ALA A 250 -1.00 -8.71 9.98
C ALA A 250 -1.71 -10.06 9.76
N LYS A 251 -2.97 -10.04 9.30
CA LYS A 251 -3.74 -11.24 8.96
C LYS A 251 -3.08 -12.09 7.87
N ARG A 252 -2.51 -11.46 6.84
CA ARG A 252 -1.95 -12.16 5.67
C ARG A 252 -0.51 -12.61 5.82
N SER A 253 0.29 -11.76 6.48
CA SER A 253 1.69 -12.06 6.76
C SER A 253 1.85 -13.07 7.91
N GLY A 254 0.82 -13.25 8.75
CA GLY A 254 0.87 -14.16 9.90
C GLY A 254 1.79 -13.67 11.03
N ARG A 255 2.27 -12.42 10.96
CA ARG A 255 3.10 -11.78 11.97
C ARG A 255 2.43 -10.51 12.51
N PRO A 256 2.78 -10.07 13.73
CA PRO A 256 2.37 -8.76 14.20
C PRO A 256 2.97 -7.66 13.30
N VAL A 257 2.17 -6.61 13.09
CA VAL A 257 2.56 -5.39 12.38
C VAL A 257 2.34 -4.24 13.35
N HIS A 258 3.41 -3.57 13.75
CA HIS A 258 3.34 -2.56 14.81
C HIS A 258 3.24 -1.15 14.23
N ARG A 259 3.95 -0.87 13.14
CA ARG A 259 4.02 0.47 12.57
C ARG A 259 3.83 0.49 11.05
N ILE A 260 2.70 1.05 10.61
CA ILE A 260 2.44 1.38 9.20
C ILE A 260 2.64 2.88 8.98
N ILE A 261 3.29 3.21 7.88
CA ILE A 261 3.56 4.58 7.45
C ILE A 261 2.81 4.83 6.14
N LEU A 262 2.09 5.95 6.07
CA LEU A 262 1.54 6.55 4.86
C LEU A 262 2.33 7.80 4.51
N GLY A 263 3.06 7.75 3.41
CA GLY A 263 3.63 8.94 2.76
C GLY A 263 2.68 9.46 1.69
N THR A 264 2.38 10.76 1.68
CA THR A 264 1.46 11.37 0.70
C THR A 264 2.18 12.34 -0.22
N SER A 265 1.81 12.34 -1.51
CA SER A 265 2.28 13.33 -2.49
C SER A 265 1.58 14.68 -2.34
N GLU A 266 2.00 15.67 -3.12
CA GLU A 266 1.16 16.83 -3.41
C GLU A 266 -0.04 16.43 -4.27
N GLY A 267 -1.10 17.25 -4.25
CA GLY A 267 -2.20 17.15 -5.18
C GLY A 267 -1.76 17.39 -6.63
N PHE A 268 -2.31 16.61 -7.57
CA PHE A 268 -2.03 16.78 -8.99
C PHE A 268 -3.29 16.60 -9.84
N ALA A 269 -3.38 17.36 -10.94
CA ALA A 269 -4.55 17.37 -11.82
C ALA A 269 -4.29 16.76 -13.20
N LYS A 270 -3.02 16.54 -13.58
CA LYS A 270 -2.65 15.98 -14.89
C LYS A 270 -2.04 14.59 -14.70
N PRO A 271 -2.51 13.54 -15.39
CA PRO A 271 -1.98 12.18 -15.26
C PRO A 271 -0.47 12.07 -15.50
N ARG A 272 0.11 12.95 -16.32
CA ARG A 272 1.58 13.02 -16.53
C ARG A 272 2.39 13.31 -15.26
N GLN A 273 1.77 13.83 -14.20
CA GLN A 273 2.42 14.13 -12.91
C GLN A 273 2.45 12.90 -11.98
N LEU A 274 1.86 11.78 -12.38
CA LEU A 274 1.71 10.59 -11.54
C LEU A 274 3.07 10.01 -11.11
N ALA A 275 4.08 10.06 -11.98
CA ALA A 275 5.44 9.63 -11.64
C ALA A 275 6.11 10.52 -10.60
N ASP A 276 5.93 11.85 -10.68
CA ASP A 276 6.44 12.78 -9.67
C ASP A 276 5.69 12.60 -8.34
N ALA A 277 4.36 12.44 -8.38
CA ALA A 277 3.54 12.21 -7.21
C ALA A 277 3.93 10.91 -6.49
N TYR A 278 4.16 9.82 -7.24
CA TYR A 278 4.65 8.56 -6.67
C TYR A 278 6.05 8.70 -6.04
N ARG A 279 6.95 9.46 -6.67
CA ARG A 279 8.27 9.77 -6.09
C ARG A 279 8.13 10.50 -4.76
N GLN A 280 7.29 11.54 -4.71
CA GLN A 280 7.03 12.32 -3.50
C GLN A 280 6.45 11.46 -2.36
N SER A 281 5.40 10.66 -2.65
CA SER A 281 4.76 9.81 -1.63
C SER A 281 5.72 8.75 -1.09
N LYS A 282 6.52 8.14 -1.97
CA LYS A 282 7.53 7.14 -1.59
C LYS A 282 8.62 7.75 -0.71
N GLN A 283 9.15 8.90 -1.09
CA GLN A 283 10.16 9.62 -0.30
C GLN A 283 9.63 10.00 1.08
N ALA A 284 8.35 10.39 1.17
CA ALA A 284 7.72 10.70 2.46
C ALA A 284 7.62 9.48 3.39
N ALA A 285 7.22 8.33 2.85
CA ALA A 285 7.18 7.09 3.62
C ALA A 285 8.59 6.66 4.08
N GLN A 286 9.60 6.79 3.21
CA GLN A 286 10.99 6.48 3.53
C GLN A 286 11.57 7.41 4.59
N ALA A 287 11.30 8.72 4.50
CA ALA A 287 11.73 9.71 5.49
C ALA A 287 11.17 9.37 6.88
N ALA A 288 9.89 9.02 6.96
CA ALA A 288 9.25 8.65 8.22
C ALA A 288 9.74 7.30 8.77
N ALA A 289 10.18 6.39 7.90
CA ALA A 289 10.78 5.13 8.33
C ALA A 289 12.11 5.36 9.05
N VAL A 290 12.92 6.32 8.58
CA VAL A 290 14.22 6.66 9.18
C VAL A 290 14.12 7.69 10.31
N ASP A 291 13.12 8.58 10.27
CA ASP A 291 12.85 9.59 11.29
C ASP A 291 11.43 9.43 11.83
N SER A 292 11.32 8.76 12.97
CA SER A 292 10.05 8.52 13.65
C SER A 292 9.35 9.80 14.13
N GLN A 293 10.04 10.94 14.25
CA GLN A 293 9.44 12.21 14.65
C GLN A 293 8.50 12.78 13.60
N LEU A 294 8.63 12.35 12.34
CA LEU A 294 7.71 12.73 11.26
C LEU A 294 6.32 12.08 11.40
N GLY A 295 6.19 11.04 12.22
CA GLY A 295 4.95 10.33 12.48
C GLY A 295 4.63 9.25 11.44
N GLU A 296 3.36 8.84 11.38
CA GLU A 296 2.89 7.73 10.54
C GLU A 296 2.10 8.19 9.31
N LEU A 297 1.60 9.43 9.29
CA LEU A 297 0.92 10.02 8.15
C LEU A 297 1.64 11.30 7.74
N VAL A 298 2.49 11.19 6.72
CA VAL A 298 3.52 12.17 6.40
C VAL A 298 3.27 12.78 5.02
N ASP A 299 3.06 14.09 5.01
CA ASP A 299 3.00 14.90 3.79
C ASP A 299 4.42 15.07 3.24
N CYS A 300 4.61 14.90 1.92
CA CYS A 300 5.91 15.09 1.29
C CYS A 300 6.53 16.45 1.61
N ARG A 301 5.74 17.52 1.77
CA ARG A 301 6.23 18.86 2.14
C ARG A 301 6.82 18.92 3.54
N ALA A 302 6.42 18.02 4.44
CA ALA A 302 6.91 17.97 5.81
C ALA A 302 8.24 17.20 5.96
N THR A 303 8.70 16.53 4.90
CA THR A 303 9.87 15.64 4.97
C THR A 303 11.21 16.38 4.93
N GLY A 304 11.21 17.69 4.70
CA GLY A 304 12.41 18.51 4.86
C GLY A 304 13.58 18.09 3.96
N VAL A 305 14.76 18.03 4.57
CA VAL A 305 16.03 17.67 3.92
C VAL A 305 16.01 16.27 3.29
N TYR A 306 15.12 15.37 3.73
CA TYR A 306 15.04 14.02 3.18
C TYR A 306 14.65 14.01 1.69
N GLN A 307 13.93 15.03 1.19
CA GLN A 307 13.64 15.19 -0.25
C GLN A 307 14.92 15.40 -1.07
N LEU A 308 15.86 16.17 -0.51
CA LEU A 308 17.16 16.44 -1.11
C LEU A 308 18.03 15.19 -1.10
N LEU A 309 18.13 14.52 0.04
CA LEU A 309 18.92 13.29 0.20
C LEU A 309 18.44 12.17 -0.72
N ALA A 310 17.13 12.02 -0.86
CA ALA A 310 16.55 11.02 -1.76
C ALA A 310 16.82 11.32 -3.24
N SER A 311 17.06 12.58 -3.61
CA SER A 311 17.41 12.99 -4.97
C SER A 311 18.93 12.90 -5.23
N ALA A 312 19.76 13.05 -4.20
CA ALA A 312 21.22 13.08 -4.29
C ALA A 312 21.88 11.76 -4.77
N GLY A 313 21.18 10.62 -4.64
CA GLY A 313 21.68 9.30 -5.06
C GLY A 313 21.91 9.14 -6.57
N GLY A 314 21.42 10.06 -7.41
CA GLY A 314 21.60 10.04 -8.87
C GLY A 314 22.91 10.67 -9.38
N GLY A 315 23.83 11.02 -8.48
CA GLY A 315 25.14 11.57 -8.82
C GLY A 315 25.16 13.07 -9.10
N ALA A 316 26.24 13.51 -9.74
CA ALA A 316 26.61 14.91 -10.01
C ALA A 316 25.49 15.83 -10.54
N GLY A 317 24.67 15.33 -11.47
CA GLY A 317 23.58 16.07 -12.10
C GLY A 317 22.27 16.03 -11.31
N ALA A 318 22.13 15.07 -10.38
CA ALA A 318 20.92 14.93 -9.59
C ALA A 318 20.74 16.07 -8.59
N TRP A 319 21.83 16.70 -8.14
CA TRP A 319 21.81 17.90 -7.29
C TRP A 319 21.20 19.14 -7.97
N ALA A 320 21.18 19.19 -9.31
CA ALA A 320 20.57 20.30 -10.05
C ALA A 320 19.04 20.21 -10.08
N ASP A 321 18.49 18.99 -10.10
CA ASP A 321 17.04 18.70 -10.05
C ASP A 321 16.53 18.37 -8.64
N ALA A 322 17.44 18.24 -7.67
CA ALA A 322 17.15 17.99 -6.26
C ALA A 322 16.59 19.25 -5.57
N GLY A 323 15.43 19.69 -6.03
CA GLY A 323 14.60 20.65 -5.31
C GLY A 323 13.65 19.91 -4.38
N SER A 324 13.58 20.32 -3.13
CA SER A 324 12.41 20.04 -2.31
C SER A 324 11.19 20.82 -2.83
N VAL A 325 9.99 20.50 -2.35
CA VAL A 325 8.78 21.24 -2.72
C VAL A 325 8.89 22.73 -2.38
N TYR A 326 9.36 23.08 -1.17
CA TYR A 326 9.51 24.50 -0.80
C TYR A 326 10.58 25.21 -1.62
N TRP A 327 11.67 24.53 -1.99
CA TRP A 327 12.66 25.07 -2.90
C TRP A 327 12.05 25.46 -4.25
N ARG A 328 11.28 24.56 -4.89
CA ARG A 328 10.66 24.83 -6.19
C ARG A 328 9.68 25.99 -6.14
N ILE A 329 8.83 26.04 -5.11
CA ILE A 329 7.89 27.15 -4.91
C ILE A 329 8.63 28.48 -4.80
N LEU A 330 9.73 28.52 -4.03
CA LEU A 330 10.50 29.75 -3.84
C LEU A 330 11.28 30.14 -5.10
N GLU A 331 11.86 29.18 -5.82
CA GLU A 331 12.57 29.39 -7.08
C GLU A 331 11.64 29.95 -8.16
N ASP A 332 10.45 29.39 -8.33
CA ASP A 332 9.46 29.85 -9.32
C ASP A 332 8.97 31.28 -9.02
N HIS A 333 8.93 31.65 -7.75
CA HIS A 333 8.48 32.96 -7.29
C HIS A 333 9.60 34.02 -7.33
N ASP A 334 10.85 33.67 -7.08
CA ASP A 334 11.99 34.60 -7.02
C ASP A 334 12.62 34.91 -8.38
N ARG A 335 11.79 35.28 -9.37
CA ARG A 335 12.23 35.56 -10.74
C ARG A 335 13.27 36.68 -10.85
N ASN A 336 13.26 37.61 -9.89
CA ASN A 336 14.17 38.76 -9.87
C ASN A 336 15.43 38.51 -9.01
N GLY A 337 15.54 37.35 -8.35
CA GLY A 337 16.69 37.02 -7.51
C GLY A 337 16.83 37.91 -6.27
N GLU A 338 15.72 38.37 -5.68
CA GLU A 338 15.73 39.26 -4.52
C GLU A 338 15.58 38.51 -3.18
N LEU A 339 14.98 37.32 -3.19
CA LEU A 339 14.62 36.58 -1.99
C LEU A 339 15.70 35.55 -1.62
N LEU A 340 16.12 34.72 -2.58
CA LEU A 340 17.07 33.63 -2.38
C LEU A 340 18.44 34.10 -1.89
N PRO A 341 19.05 35.19 -2.42
CA PRO A 341 20.35 35.65 -1.91
C PRO A 341 20.31 36.17 -0.47
N VAL A 342 19.20 36.83 -0.09
CA VAL A 342 18.99 37.28 1.30
C VAL A 342 18.83 36.08 2.23
N LEU A 343 18.05 35.09 1.79
CA LEU A 343 17.79 33.90 2.59
C LEU A 343 19.07 33.09 2.79
N GLU A 344 19.89 32.93 1.74
CA GLU A 344 21.19 32.26 1.82
C GLU A 344 22.12 32.99 2.79
N LEU A 345 22.25 34.32 2.66
CA LEU A 345 23.12 35.09 3.53
C LEU A 345 22.65 35.03 4.99
N LEU A 346 21.34 35.03 5.22
CA LEU A 346 20.77 34.89 6.55
C LEU A 346 21.10 33.53 7.17
N TYR A 347 21.00 32.44 6.40
CA TYR A 347 21.34 31.11 6.89
C TYR A 347 22.83 30.94 7.17
N ASP A 348 23.70 31.55 6.36
CA ASP A 348 25.16 31.55 6.54
C ASP A 348 25.64 32.41 7.72
N ASN A 349 24.76 33.26 8.30
CA ASN A 349 25.06 34.11 9.46
C ASN A 349 24.13 33.79 10.65
N ASP A 350 23.81 32.52 10.87
CA ASP A 350 23.03 32.02 12.02
C ASP A 350 21.66 32.71 12.23
N GLY A 351 21.06 33.27 11.18
CA GLY A 351 19.80 34.00 11.28
C GLY A 351 19.94 35.47 11.68
N SER A 352 21.14 36.03 11.71
CA SER A 352 21.40 37.43 12.09
C SER A 352 20.94 38.41 11.01
N VAL A 353 19.75 39.00 11.21
CA VAL A 353 19.24 40.08 10.35
C VAL A 353 20.16 41.30 10.35
N GLN A 354 20.83 41.57 11.47
CA GLN A 354 21.73 42.72 11.60
C GLN A 354 22.97 42.57 10.73
N ASP A 355 23.58 41.39 10.71
CA ASP A 355 24.80 41.15 9.95
C ASP A 355 24.51 41.13 8.44
N VAL A 356 23.37 40.54 8.06
CA VAL A 356 22.85 40.56 6.68
C VAL A 356 22.58 41.99 6.19
N ALA A 357 21.89 42.81 7.00
CA ALA A 357 21.58 44.20 6.66
C ALA A 357 22.86 45.02 6.45
N THR A 358 23.83 44.87 7.35
CA THR A 358 25.13 45.54 7.26
C THR A 358 25.89 45.14 6.00
N ARG A 359 25.95 43.84 5.70
CA ARG A 359 26.69 43.30 4.55
C ARG A 359 26.07 43.61 3.20
N LEU A 360 24.75 43.73 3.13
CA LEU A 360 24.03 44.10 1.90
C LEU A 360 23.84 45.62 1.75
N HIS A 361 24.30 46.43 2.72
CA HIS A 361 24.01 47.86 2.79
C HIS A 361 22.51 48.17 2.68
N LEU A 362 21.68 47.32 3.30
CA LEU A 362 20.23 47.45 3.32
C LEU A 362 19.75 47.79 4.73
N HIS A 363 18.61 48.46 4.82
CA HIS A 363 17.94 48.65 6.09
C HIS A 363 17.34 47.31 6.60
N ARG A 364 17.34 47.08 7.92
CA ARG A 364 16.77 45.87 8.54
C ARG A 364 15.33 45.60 8.10
N SER A 365 14.53 46.66 7.93
CA SER A 365 13.13 46.52 7.47
C SER A 365 13.03 45.86 6.10
N SER A 366 13.98 46.10 5.19
CA SER A 366 13.99 45.46 3.87
C SER A 366 14.23 43.96 3.98
N ILE A 367 15.06 43.52 4.93
CA ILE A 367 15.28 42.09 5.20
C ILE A 367 14.02 41.45 5.80
N TYR A 368 13.41 42.10 6.80
CA TYR A 368 12.13 41.62 7.37
C TYR A 368 11.02 41.55 6.33
N ASN A 369 10.92 42.52 5.43
CA ASN A 369 9.93 42.51 4.35
C ASN A 369 10.15 41.32 3.40
N ARG A 370 11.40 41.04 3.01
CA ARG A 370 11.73 39.88 2.17
C ARG A 370 11.44 38.56 2.88
N LEU A 371 11.78 38.42 4.16
CA LEU A 371 11.41 37.26 4.97
C LEU A 371 9.89 37.09 5.10
N GLY A 372 9.16 38.18 5.25
CA GLY A 372 7.69 38.19 5.25
C GLY A 372 7.13 37.66 3.94
N ARG A 373 7.68 38.10 2.80
CA ARG A 373 7.29 37.59 1.46
C ARG A 373 7.61 36.11 1.31
N ILE A 374 8.79 35.65 1.73
CA ILE A 374 9.16 34.22 1.69
C ILE A 374 8.18 33.40 2.53
N ARG A 375 7.85 33.85 3.75
CA ARG A 375 6.88 33.19 4.61
C ARG A 375 5.48 33.12 3.99
N GLN A 376 5.04 34.18 3.32
CA GLN A 376 3.76 34.21 2.61
C GLN A 376 3.73 33.21 1.44
N VAL A 377 4.82 33.14 0.68
CA VAL A 377 4.95 32.23 -0.47
C VAL A 377 4.96 30.77 -0.03
N LEU A 378 5.68 30.44 1.04
CA LEU A 378 5.82 29.06 1.51
C LEU A 378 4.65 28.60 2.40
N GLY A 379 3.93 29.52 3.03
CA GLY A 379 2.93 29.21 4.07
C GLY A 379 3.52 28.66 5.37
N VAL A 380 4.85 28.56 5.46
CA VAL A 380 5.61 28.10 6.63
C VAL A 380 6.74 29.06 6.95
N ASP A 381 7.24 29.03 8.18
CA ASP A 381 8.33 29.90 8.60
C ASP A 381 9.68 29.38 8.08
N PRO A 382 10.37 30.11 7.18
CA PRO A 382 11.64 29.67 6.60
C PRO A 382 12.79 29.57 7.61
N LEU A 383 12.61 30.08 8.84
CA LEU A 383 13.63 30.03 9.89
C LEU A 383 13.47 28.84 10.86
N LYS A 384 12.37 28.09 10.78
CA LYS A 384 12.13 26.92 11.64
C LYS A 384 13.03 25.75 11.24
N GLY A 385 13.52 25.00 12.23
CA GLY A 385 14.57 23.98 12.10
C GLY A 385 14.58 23.17 10.80
N MET A 386 13.54 22.35 10.56
CA MET A 386 13.49 21.47 9.38
C MET A 386 13.41 22.23 8.05
N VAL A 387 12.60 23.30 7.99
CA VAL A 387 12.44 24.14 6.79
C VAL A 387 13.74 24.91 6.49
N ARG A 388 14.40 25.44 7.51
CA ARG A 388 15.71 26.08 7.39
C ARG A 388 16.75 25.10 6.86
N LEU A 389 16.84 23.90 7.44
CA LEU A 389 17.80 22.89 7.03
C LEU A 389 17.60 22.49 5.56
N GLU A 390 16.35 22.23 5.18
CA GLU A 390 15.95 21.92 3.80
C GLU A 390 16.36 23.02 2.82
N LEU A 391 15.93 24.26 3.06
CA LEU A 391 16.18 25.38 2.15
C LEU A 391 17.67 25.74 2.07
N HIS A 392 18.39 25.70 3.19
CA HIS A 392 19.82 25.96 3.22
C HIS A 392 20.59 24.90 2.45
N ALA A 393 20.26 23.62 2.64
CA ALA A 393 20.89 22.53 1.91
C ALA A 393 20.58 22.61 0.40
N ALA A 394 19.36 22.95 0.00
CA ALA A 394 18.99 23.17 -1.40
C ALA A 394 19.78 24.33 -2.05
N LEU A 395 19.95 25.45 -1.32
CA LEU A 395 20.78 26.58 -1.76
C LEU A 395 22.24 26.15 -2.01
N LYS A 396 22.83 25.38 -1.09
CA LYS A 396 24.21 24.87 -1.26
C LYS A 396 24.32 23.83 -2.37
N ALA A 397 23.32 22.96 -2.52
CA ALA A 397 23.25 22.00 -3.62
C ALA A 397 23.23 22.69 -4.98
N ARG A 398 22.42 23.76 -5.15
CA ARG A 398 22.39 24.56 -6.38
C ARG A 398 23.76 25.16 -6.72
N ARG A 399 24.46 25.73 -5.72
CA ARG A 399 25.83 26.24 -5.93
C ARG A 399 26.78 25.12 -6.35
N TRP A 400 26.71 23.96 -5.69
CA TRP A 400 27.54 22.81 -6.00
C TRP A 400 27.28 22.22 -7.39
N ALA A 401 26.05 22.34 -7.92
CA ALA A 401 25.74 21.94 -9.28
C ALA A 401 26.57 22.70 -10.34
N GLY A 402 26.96 23.95 -10.04
CA GLY A 402 27.83 24.79 -10.88
C GLY A 402 29.33 24.56 -10.71
N ARG A 403 29.75 23.54 -9.96
CA ARG A 403 31.18 23.27 -9.71
C ARG A 403 31.96 22.98 -11.00
N PRO A 404 33.28 23.28 -11.04
CA PRO A 404 34.15 22.83 -12.12
C PRO A 404 34.14 21.31 -12.27
N ARG A 405 34.12 20.81 -13.52
CA ARG A 405 34.32 19.39 -13.84
C ARG A 405 35.82 19.17 -14.03
N ILE A 406 36.51 18.77 -12.97
CA ILE A 406 37.95 18.47 -12.95
C ILE A 406 38.22 16.99 -13.20
#